data_AF-A0A2V8IA30-F1
#
_entry.id   AF-A0A2V8IA30-F1
#
_cell.length_a   1.000
_cell.length_b   1.000
_cell.length_c   1.000
_cell.angle_alpha   90.00
_cell.angle_beta   90.00
_cell.angle_gamma   90.00
#
_symmetry.space_group_name_H-M   'P 1'
#
loop_
_entity.id
_entity.type
_entity.pdbx_description
1 polymer ?
#
loop_
_entity_poly.entity_id
_entity_poly.type
_entity_poly.pdbx_seq_one_letter_code
_entity_poly.pdbx_strand_id
1 'polypeptide(L)' 'MSLKNISPEQAKEILESDGNAVYIDVRTEPEFVNGHVPKAVNIPVVWPDPATRQMKPNPDFVNVV' A
#
# COMPACT_ATOMS: atom_id res chain seq x y z
N MET A 1 -19.03 3.90 5.88
CA MET A 1 -17.69 4.33 6.32
C MET A 1 -17.28 5.52 5.48
N SER A 2 -16.88 6.62 6.09
CA SER A 2 -16.36 7.78 5.37
C SER A 2 -14.84 7.65 5.32
N LEU A 3 -14.28 7.50 4.12
CA LEU A 3 -12.83 7.52 3.94
C LEU A 3 -12.35 8.97 4.02
N LYS A 4 -11.31 9.22 4.82
CA LYS A 4 -10.65 10.52 4.86
C LYS A 4 -9.50 10.50 3.87
N ASN A 5 -9.68 11.20 2.76
CA ASN A 5 -8.61 11.46 1.81
C ASN A 5 -7.71 12.57 2.37
N ILE A 6 -6.40 12.37 2.32
CA ILE A 6 -5.39 13.35 2.74
C ILE A 6 -4.41 13.58 1.58
N SER A 7 -3.78 14.74 1.55
CA SER A 7 -2.73 15.02 0.57
C SER A 7 -1.42 14.29 0.90
N PRO A 8 -0.50 14.13 -0.06
CA PRO A 8 0.83 13.56 0.19
C PRO A 8 1.62 14.32 1.27
N GLU A 9 1.48 15.66 1.30
CA GLU A 9 2.14 16.51 2.29
C GLU A 9 1.62 16.23 3.71
N GLN A 10 0.29 16.09 3.86
CA GLN A 10 -0.31 15.72 5.14
C GLN A 10 0.08 14.31 5.58
N ALA A 11 0.14 13.35 4.64
CA ALA A 11 0.60 12.01 4.94
C ALA A 11 2.04 12.01 5.46
N LYS A 12 2.92 12.80 4.82
CA LYS A 12 4.30 12.98 5.28
C LYS A 12 4.35 13.54 6.71
N GLU A 13 3.61 14.62 7.00
CA GLU A 13 3.58 15.22 8.34
C GLU A 13 3.11 14.23 9.42
N ILE A 14 2.12 13.40 9.11
CA ILE A 14 1.62 12.35 10.02
C ILE A 14 2.70 11.29 10.25
N LEU A 15 3.36 10.80 9.20
CA LEU A 15 4.44 9.81 9.31
C LEU A 15 5.67 10.33 10.06
N GLU A 16 5.93 11.64 9.99
CA GLU A 16 7.03 12.29 10.70
C GLU A 16 6.68 12.57 12.17
N SER A 17 5.41 12.90 12.46
CA SER A 17 4.96 13.29 13.81
C SER A 17 4.50 12.11 14.66
N ASP A 18 3.94 11.07 14.06
CA ASP A 18 3.36 9.92 14.76
C ASP A 18 4.19 8.66 14.50
N GLY A 19 4.93 8.22 15.52
CA GLY A 19 5.78 7.03 15.44
C GLY A 19 5.02 5.71 15.31
N ASN A 20 3.70 5.72 15.50
CA ASN A 20 2.84 4.54 15.37
C ASN A 20 2.09 4.52 14.03
N ALA A 21 2.23 5.56 13.20
CA ALA A 21 1.61 5.59 11.88
C ALA A 21 2.23 4.52 10.98
N VAL A 22 1.38 3.66 10.43
CA VAL A 22 1.77 2.62 9.46
C VAL A 22 1.34 3.07 8.07
N TYR A 23 2.30 3.15 7.16
CA TYR A 23 2.02 3.42 5.75
C TYR A 23 1.89 2.11 4.99
N ILE A 24 0.69 1.80 4.48
CA ILE A 24 0.44 0.60 3.70
C ILE A 24 0.42 0.96 2.22
N ASP A 25 1.35 0.39 1.46
CA ASP A 25 1.39 0.53 0.01
C ASP A 25 0.65 -0.65 -0.64
N VAL A 26 -0.47 -0.35 -1.28
CA VAL A 26 -1.38 -1.35 -1.87
C VAL A 26 -1.08 -1.69 -3.32
N ARG A 27 0.00 -1.13 -3.88
CA ARG A 27 0.46 -1.35 -5.25
C ARG A 27 1.10 -2.73 -5.40
N THR A 28 1.41 -3.10 -6.63
CA THR A 28 2.09 -4.36 -6.92
C THR A 28 3.52 -4.35 -6.38
N GLU A 29 4.04 -5.51 -6.01
CA GLU A 29 5.42 -5.68 -5.55
C GLU A 29 6.49 -5.05 -6.47
N PRO A 30 6.45 -5.20 -7.81
CA PRO A 30 7.44 -4.57 -8.68
C PRO A 30 7.39 -3.04 -8.63
N GLU A 31 6.22 -2.42 -8.45
CA GLU A 31 6.10 -0.97 -8.28
C GLU A 31 6.72 -0.51 -6.96
N PHE A 32 6.50 -1.29 -5.89
CA PHE A 32 7.06 -1.01 -4.57
C PHE A 32 8.59 -1.11 -4.57
N VAL A 33 9.14 -2.16 -5.20
CA VAL A 33 10.58 -2.36 -5.32
C VAL A 33 11.25 -1.27 -6.14
N ASN A 34 10.57 -0.76 -7.19
CA ASN A 34 11.09 0.35 -8.01
C ASN A 34 11.14 1.68 -7.25
N GLY A 35 10.41 1.83 -6.14
CA GLY A 35 10.46 2.99 -5.27
C GLY A 35 9.24 3.10 -4.37
N HIS A 36 9.47 3.28 -3.08
CA HIS A 36 8.42 3.40 -2.07
C HIS A 36 8.81 4.36 -0.94
N VAL A 37 7.80 4.76 -0.17
CA VAL A 37 7.97 5.62 1.00
C VAL A 37 8.74 4.87 2.09
N PRO A 38 9.74 5.47 2.75
CA PRO A 38 10.47 4.81 3.83
C PRO A 38 9.53 4.29 4.92
N LYS A 39 9.82 3.09 5.45
CA LYS A 39 8.99 2.39 6.45
C LYS A 39 7.59 1.96 5.97
N ALA A 40 7.29 2.09 4.68
CA ALA A 40 6.07 1.54 4.13
C ALA A 40 6.08 0.00 4.17
N VAL A 41 4.90 -0.58 4.38
CA VAL A 41 4.64 -2.02 4.28
C VAL A 41 3.86 -2.25 2.99
N ASN A 42 4.38 -3.09 2.09
CA ASN A 42 3.65 -3.45 0.87
C ASN A 42 2.66 -4.57 1.16
N ILE A 43 1.37 -4.31 0.93
CA ILE A 43 0.32 -5.30 0.98
C ILE A 43 -0.51 -5.15 -0.30
N PRO A 44 -0.11 -5.80 -1.40
CA PRO A 44 -0.78 -5.63 -2.68
C PRO A 44 -2.23 -6.07 -2.61
N VAL A 45 -3.15 -5.26 -3.13
CA VAL A 45 -4.56 -5.66 -3.30
C VAL A 45 -4.71 -6.63 -4.48
N VAL A 46 -3.80 -6.54 -5.45
CA VAL A 46 -3.77 -7.41 -6.63
C VAL A 46 -2.35 -7.84 -6.96
N TRP A 47 -2.23 -9.01 -7.57
CA TRP A 47 -0.99 -9.51 -8.15
C TRP A 47 -1.13 -9.70 -9.66
N PRO A 48 -0.08 -9.40 -10.43
CA PRO A 48 -0.05 -9.76 -11.84
C PRO A 48 0.05 -11.29 -11.97
N ASP A 49 -0.91 -11.89 -12.66
CA ASP A 49 -0.88 -13.32 -12.98
C ASP A 49 -0.06 -13.53 -14.27
N PRO A 50 1.11 -14.21 -14.22
CA PRO A 50 2.00 -14.33 -15.37
C PRO A 50 1.43 -15.22 -16.48
N ALA A 51 0.49 -16.11 -16.16
CA ALA A 51 -0.10 -17.03 -17.13
C ALA A 51 -1.20 -16.37 -17.96
N THR A 52 -2.03 -15.53 -17.34
CA THR A 52 -3.20 -14.88 -17.97
C THR A 52 -2.95 -13.43 -18.33
N ARG A 53 -1.87 -12.82 -17.82
CA ARG A 53 -1.59 -11.37 -17.86
C ARG A 53 -2.71 -10.52 -17.24
N GLN A 54 -3.53 -11.12 -16.37
CA GLN A 54 -4.59 -10.43 -15.65
C GLN A 54 -4.13 -10.07 -14.24
N MET A 55 -4.82 -9.11 -13.61
CA MET A 55 -4.64 -8.84 -12.19
C MET A 55 -5.54 -9.79 -11.39
N LYS A 56 -4.95 -10.57 -10.49
CA LYS A 56 -5.67 -11.42 -9.56
C LYS A 56 -5.79 -10.74 -8.20
N PRO A 57 -6.98 -10.65 -7.59
CA PRO A 57 -7.11 -10.09 -6.24
C PRO A 57 -6.34 -10.93 -5.23
N ASN A 58 -5.70 -10.25 -4.27
CA ASN A 58 -5.06 -10.86 -3.11
C ASN A 58 -6.14 -11.16 -2.05
N PRO A 59 -6.55 -12.43 -1.86
CA PRO A 59 -7.59 -12.78 -0.89
C PRO A 59 -7.12 -12.55 0.57
N ASP A 60 -5.82 -12.50 0.81
CA ASP A 60 -5.25 -12.29 2.14
C ASP A 60 -5.27 -10.82 2.57
N PHE A 61 -5.45 -9.89 1.62
CA PHE A 61 -5.44 -8.45 1.89
C PHE A 61 -6.36 -8.06 3.07
N VAL A 62 -7.57 -8.65 3.13
CA VAL A 62 -8.56 -8.37 4.18
C VAL A 62 -8.22 -9.00 5.53
N ASN A 63 -7.37 -10.03 5.56
CA ASN A 63 -6.99 -10.70 6.81
C ASN A 63 -5.83 -9.99 7.52
N VAL A 64 -5.06 -9.18 6.79
CA VAL A 64 -3.82 -8.55 7.30
C VAL A 64 -4.04 -7.10 7.74
N VAL A 65 -5.04 -6.41 7.21
CA VAL A 65 -5.32 -4.97 7.46
C VAL A 65 -6.43 -4.70 8.45
#